data_AF-A0A6F8VF17-F1
#
_entry.id   AF-A0A6F8VF17-F1
#
_cell.length_a   1.000
_cell.length_b   1.000
_cell.length_c   1.000
_cell.angle_alpha   90.00
_cell.angle_beta   90.00
_cell.angle_gamma   90.00
#
_symmetry.space_group_name_H-M   'P 1'
#
loop_
_entity.id
_entity.type
_entity.pdbx_description
1 polymer ?
#
loop_
_entity_poly.entity_id
_entity_poly.type
_entity_poly.pdbx_seq_one_letter_code
_entity_poly.pdbx_strand_id
1 'polypeptide(L)'
;MKHSITVATLSLLLSQYAIADNGPEQSNCFFLDRECIAKEKIQQRKAEREKQETARREKYLQDKSQREAVRAEDVRLKVEQAAQASRDAQVQKQAQAENERLQRELKYQQIKSEQDKKQAEMEADVAAEEKRERAAQKKHNADVAELKVRCGGDYKTPSIGMPIWRVQECVGPVKLSGQVNRPDGVASVYNYGPLWVNVMSGRVVAWGQ
;
A
#
# COMPACT_ATOMS: atom_id res chain seq x y z
N MET A 1 31.53 12.24 -18.07
CA MET A 1 32.76 11.43 -18.12
C MET A 1 33.03 11.10 -19.58
N LYS A 2 34.16 11.57 -20.11
CA LYS A 2 34.55 11.47 -21.52
C LYS A 2 35.35 10.19 -21.73
N HIS A 3 34.96 9.33 -22.67
CA HIS A 3 35.77 8.18 -23.07
C HIS A 3 36.15 8.33 -24.55
N SER A 4 37.40 8.72 -24.77
CA SER A 4 38.12 8.57 -26.03
C SER A 4 38.26 7.09 -26.35
N ILE A 5 37.86 6.68 -27.54
CA ILE A 5 38.23 5.37 -28.09
C ILE A 5 39.24 5.62 -29.21
N THR A 6 40.46 5.17 -28.94
CA THR A 6 41.64 5.20 -29.81
C THR A 6 41.43 4.18 -30.93
N VAL A 7 41.40 4.65 -32.18
CA VAL A 7 41.36 3.80 -33.38
C VAL A 7 42.78 3.33 -33.66
N ALA A 8 43.04 2.03 -33.44
CA ALA A 8 44.28 1.38 -33.81
C ALA A 8 44.24 1.01 -35.31
N THR A 9 45.01 1.75 -36.10
CA THR A 9 45.38 1.41 -37.47
C THR A 9 46.26 0.16 -37.47
N LEU A 10 45.73 -0.96 -37.95
CA LEU A 10 46.49 -2.18 -38.14
C LEU A 10 46.92 -2.29 -39.61
N SER A 11 48.20 -2.03 -39.83
CA SER A 11 48.94 -2.27 -41.05
C SER A 11 49.14 -3.79 -41.28
N LEU A 12 48.67 -4.32 -42.41
CA LEU A 12 49.24 -5.50 -43.06
C LEU A 12 49.56 -5.07 -44.51
N LEU A 13 50.81 -4.76 -44.84
CA LEU A 13 51.90 -5.69 -45.15
C LEU A 13 51.54 -6.71 -46.25
N LEU A 14 52.05 -6.38 -47.43
CA LEU A 14 52.69 -7.26 -48.41
C LEU A 14 52.00 -8.61 -48.72
N SER A 15 51.51 -8.70 -49.95
CA SER A 15 51.95 -9.80 -50.80
C SER A 15 52.05 -9.31 -52.24
N GLN A 16 53.28 -8.97 -52.64
CA GLN A 16 53.68 -8.89 -54.04
C GLN A 16 53.45 -10.28 -54.65
N TYR A 17 52.34 -10.46 -55.36
CA TYR A 17 52.22 -11.59 -56.25
C TYR A 17 52.97 -11.23 -57.54
N ALA A 18 54.12 -11.88 -57.70
CA ALA A 18 54.81 -12.00 -58.97
C ALA A 18 53.80 -12.49 -60.01
N ILE A 19 53.50 -11.64 -60.99
CA ILE A 19 52.90 -12.05 -62.25
C ILE A 19 54.01 -12.82 -62.95
N ALA A 20 54.05 -14.14 -62.74
CA ALA A 20 54.82 -15.02 -63.58
C ALA A 20 54.18 -14.97 -64.97
N ASP A 21 54.88 -14.34 -65.92
CA ASP A 21 54.66 -14.47 -67.35
C ASP A 21 54.73 -15.96 -67.70
N ASN A 22 53.58 -16.63 -67.69
CA ASN A 22 53.40 -17.84 -68.47
C ASN A 22 53.32 -17.40 -69.93
N GLY A 23 54.50 -17.28 -70.55
CA GLY A 23 54.61 -17.15 -71.99
C GLY A 23 53.80 -18.28 -72.65
N PRO A 24 53.13 -18.01 -73.78
CA PRO A 24 52.43 -19.07 -74.49
C PRO A 24 53.47 -20.11 -74.89
N GLU A 25 53.42 -21.29 -74.27
CA GLU A 25 54.04 -22.49 -74.83
C GLU A 25 53.38 -22.67 -76.20
N GLN A 26 54.04 -22.14 -77.24
CA GLN A 26 53.71 -22.42 -78.62
C GLN A 26 53.90 -23.92 -78.80
N SER A 27 52.80 -24.65 -78.73
CA SER A 27 52.73 -26.06 -79.05
C SER A 27 53.16 -26.23 -80.50
N ASN A 28 54.41 -26.66 -80.72
CA ASN A 28 54.87 -27.21 -81.99
C ASN A 28 54.16 -28.55 -82.25
N CYS A 29 52.84 -28.53 -82.43
CA CYS A 29 52.08 -29.64 -82.99
C CYS A 29 51.87 -29.38 -84.48
N PHE A 30 52.92 -29.61 -85.26
CA PHE A 30 52.82 -29.64 -86.71
C PHE A 30 52.18 -30.97 -87.16
N PHE A 31 50.96 -30.87 -87.67
CA PHE A 31 50.23 -31.81 -88.55
C PHE A 31 50.08 -33.29 -88.11
N LEU A 32 48.84 -33.63 -87.73
CA LEU A 32 48.20 -34.96 -87.85
C LEU A 32 48.65 -36.10 -86.92
N ASP A 33 49.40 -35.83 -85.85
CA ASP A 33 49.70 -36.87 -84.87
C ASP A 33 48.51 -37.09 -83.91
N ARG A 34 47.91 -38.28 -83.98
CA ARG A 34 46.69 -38.66 -83.25
C ARG A 34 46.84 -38.48 -81.72
N GLU A 35 48.08 -38.51 -81.24
CA GLU A 35 48.45 -38.31 -79.85
C GLU A 35 48.39 -36.84 -79.40
N CYS A 36 48.71 -35.86 -80.25
CA CYS A 36 48.64 -34.44 -79.85
C CYS A 36 47.17 -33.98 -79.68
N ILE A 37 46.29 -34.39 -80.59
CA ILE A 37 44.84 -34.13 -80.47
C ILE A 37 44.26 -34.76 -79.18
N ALA A 38 44.77 -35.93 -78.77
CA ALA A 38 44.34 -36.57 -77.53
C ALA A 38 44.80 -35.78 -76.28
N LYS A 39 46.04 -35.27 -76.27
CA LYS A 39 46.57 -34.44 -75.18
C LYS A 39 45.82 -33.11 -75.04
N GLU A 40 45.53 -32.43 -76.15
CA GLU A 40 44.76 -31.18 -76.15
C GLU A 40 43.32 -31.40 -75.62
N LYS A 41 42.64 -32.47 -76.06
CA LYS A 41 41.32 -32.85 -75.52
C LYS A 41 41.35 -33.17 -74.02
N ILE A 42 42.43 -33.78 -73.52
CA ILE A 42 42.61 -34.03 -72.09
C ILE A 42 42.78 -32.72 -71.32
N GLN A 43 43.57 -31.77 -71.85
CA GLN A 43 43.75 -30.45 -71.25
C GLN A 43 42.44 -29.65 -71.25
N GLN A 44 41.69 -29.64 -72.36
CA GLN A 44 40.37 -29.00 -72.43
C GLN A 44 39.40 -29.60 -71.39
N ARG A 45 39.33 -30.93 -71.26
CA ARG A 45 38.50 -31.59 -70.23
C ARG A 45 38.96 -31.33 -68.79
N LYS A 46 40.25 -31.06 -68.57
CA LYS A 46 40.77 -30.65 -67.25
C LYS A 46 40.36 -29.20 -66.96
N ALA A 47 40.59 -28.29 -67.91
CA ALA A 47 40.20 -26.89 -67.80
C ALA A 47 38.68 -26.72 -67.62
N GLU A 48 37.85 -27.51 -68.31
CA GLU A 48 36.40 -27.54 -68.11
C GLU A 48 36.01 -28.05 -66.72
N ARG A 49 36.68 -29.10 -66.21
CA ARG A 49 36.44 -29.60 -64.85
C ARG A 49 36.82 -28.58 -63.80
N GLU A 50 37.95 -27.91 -63.95
CA GLU A 50 38.39 -26.84 -63.06
C GLU A 50 37.41 -25.66 -63.10
N LYS A 51 36.96 -25.24 -64.30
CA LYS A 51 35.91 -24.20 -64.44
C LYS A 51 34.59 -24.61 -63.80
N GLN A 52 34.19 -25.87 -63.90
CA GLN A 52 32.98 -26.37 -63.24
C GLN A 52 33.15 -26.42 -61.72
N GLU A 53 34.33 -26.78 -61.21
CA GLU A 53 34.63 -26.83 -59.79
C GLU A 53 34.70 -25.42 -59.18
N THR A 54 35.33 -24.45 -59.85
CA THR A 54 35.33 -23.05 -59.43
C THR A 54 33.92 -22.48 -59.44
N ALA A 55 33.13 -22.71 -60.49
CA ALA A 55 31.73 -22.27 -60.56
C ALA A 55 30.87 -22.89 -59.44
N ARG A 56 31.07 -24.17 -59.10
CA ARG A 56 30.39 -24.82 -57.97
C ARG A 56 30.79 -24.20 -56.63
N ARG A 57 32.08 -23.91 -56.43
CA ARG A 57 32.60 -23.28 -55.22
C ARG A 57 32.09 -21.85 -55.06
N GLU A 58 32.08 -21.07 -56.12
CA GLU A 58 31.52 -19.72 -56.14
C GLU A 58 30.03 -19.73 -55.81
N LYS A 59 29.25 -20.63 -56.44
CA LYS A 59 27.84 -20.80 -56.13
C LYS A 59 27.61 -21.19 -54.67
N TYR A 60 28.40 -22.13 -54.13
CA TYR A 60 28.31 -22.51 -52.72
C TYR A 60 28.60 -21.33 -51.77
N LEU A 61 29.61 -20.51 -52.09
CA LEU A 61 29.94 -19.33 -51.29
C LEU A 61 28.84 -18.26 -51.36
N GLN A 62 28.22 -18.06 -52.53
CA GLN A 62 27.06 -17.17 -52.68
C GLN A 62 25.84 -17.68 -51.90
N ASP A 63 25.50 -18.97 -52.02
CA ASP A 63 24.38 -19.56 -51.26
C ASP A 63 24.65 -19.50 -49.75
N LYS A 64 25.89 -19.71 -49.32
CA LYS A 64 26.30 -19.59 -47.93
C LYS A 64 26.14 -18.16 -47.42
N SER A 65 26.61 -17.15 -48.15
CA SER A 65 26.49 -15.75 -47.73
C SER A 65 25.04 -15.29 -47.69
N GLN A 66 24.21 -15.72 -48.64
CA GLN A 66 22.76 -15.45 -48.63
C GLN A 66 22.07 -16.08 -47.40
N ARG A 67 22.39 -17.33 -47.07
CA ARG A 67 21.84 -17.99 -45.87
C ARG A 67 22.28 -17.30 -44.58
N GLU A 68 23.53 -16.86 -44.52
CA GLU A 68 24.05 -16.11 -43.37
C GLU A 68 23.37 -14.75 -43.24
N ALA A 69 23.15 -14.03 -44.35
CA ALA A 69 22.40 -12.76 -44.35
C ALA A 69 20.95 -12.94 -43.88
N VAL A 70 20.25 -13.96 -44.37
CA VAL A 70 18.87 -14.26 -43.95
C VAL A 70 18.80 -14.62 -42.46
N ARG A 71 19.75 -15.42 -41.96
CA ARG A 71 19.83 -15.74 -40.52
C ARG A 71 20.14 -14.51 -39.68
N ALA A 72 21.03 -13.63 -40.14
CA ALA A 72 21.36 -12.39 -39.44
C ALA A 72 20.13 -11.49 -39.31
N GLU A 73 19.35 -11.32 -40.37
CA GLU A 73 18.09 -10.56 -40.34
C GLU A 73 17.03 -11.19 -39.42
N ASP A 74 16.86 -12.53 -39.47
CA ASP A 74 15.93 -13.23 -38.55
C ASP A 74 16.32 -13.05 -37.07
N VAL A 75 17.62 -13.12 -36.76
CA VAL A 75 18.11 -12.87 -35.40
C VAL A 75 17.85 -11.42 -34.98
N ARG A 76 18.10 -10.45 -35.86
CA ARG A 76 17.82 -9.02 -35.57
C ARG A 76 16.34 -8.78 -35.27
N LEU A 77 15.45 -9.32 -36.09
CA LEU A 77 14.00 -9.21 -35.90
C LEU A 77 13.56 -9.83 -34.58
N LYS A 78 14.08 -11.02 -34.22
CA LYS A 78 13.77 -11.66 -32.93
C LYS A 78 14.24 -10.84 -31.74
N VAL A 79 15.44 -10.26 -31.82
CA VAL A 79 15.97 -9.38 -30.76
C VAL A 79 15.12 -8.12 -30.63
N GLU A 80 14.71 -7.51 -31.74
CA GLU A 80 13.86 -6.33 -31.74
C GLU A 80 12.47 -6.61 -31.16
N GLN A 81 11.85 -7.72 -31.54
CA GLN A 81 10.57 -8.17 -30.99
C GLN A 81 10.68 -8.45 -29.49
N ALA A 82 11.74 -9.11 -29.04
CA ALA A 82 11.97 -9.36 -27.61
C ALA A 82 12.17 -8.04 -26.83
N ALA A 83 12.90 -7.08 -27.40
CA ALA A 83 13.09 -5.77 -26.81
C ALA A 83 11.79 -4.96 -26.75
N GLN A 84 10.93 -5.08 -27.77
CA GLN A 84 9.61 -4.44 -27.78
C GLN A 84 8.68 -5.08 -26.73
N ALA A 85 8.59 -6.40 -26.68
CA ALA A 85 7.80 -7.11 -25.68
C ALA A 85 8.24 -6.77 -24.25
N SER A 86 9.55 -6.61 -24.01
CA SER A 86 10.07 -6.16 -22.71
C SER A 86 9.65 -4.73 -22.36
N ARG A 87 9.62 -3.81 -23.33
CA ARG A 87 9.15 -2.43 -23.12
C ARG A 87 7.65 -2.40 -22.84
N ASP A 88 6.87 -3.13 -23.61
CA ASP A 88 5.42 -3.21 -23.43
C ASP A 88 5.06 -3.82 -22.07
N ALA A 89 5.78 -4.87 -21.64
CA ALA A 89 5.60 -5.47 -20.32
C ALA A 89 5.94 -4.49 -19.18
N GLN A 90 6.97 -3.65 -19.34
CA GLN A 90 7.30 -2.62 -18.35
C GLN A 90 6.22 -1.53 -18.29
N VAL A 91 5.74 -1.06 -19.43
CA VAL A 91 4.65 -0.06 -19.51
C VAL A 91 3.38 -0.62 -18.86
N GLN A 92 3.03 -1.88 -19.13
CA GLN A 92 1.87 -2.51 -18.50
C GLN A 92 2.02 -2.62 -16.98
N LYS A 93 3.20 -3.00 -16.48
CA LYS A 93 3.47 -3.04 -15.03
C LYS A 93 3.33 -1.65 -14.39
N GLN A 94 3.81 -0.61 -15.06
CA GLN A 94 3.66 0.77 -14.57
C GLN A 94 2.19 1.21 -14.56
N ALA A 95 1.44 0.93 -15.63
CA ALA A 95 0.02 1.25 -15.69
C ALA A 95 -0.80 0.49 -14.63
N GLN A 96 -0.45 -0.77 -14.35
CA GLN A 96 -1.07 -1.54 -13.26
C GLN A 96 -0.75 -0.93 -11.89
N ALA A 97 0.50 -0.57 -11.64
CA ALA A 97 0.90 0.07 -10.39
C ALA A 97 0.21 1.43 -10.16
N GLU A 98 0.06 2.25 -11.21
CA GLU A 98 -0.67 3.52 -11.13
C GLU A 98 -2.16 3.30 -10.85
N ASN A 99 -2.80 2.34 -11.52
CA ASN A 99 -4.20 1.99 -11.27
C ASN A 99 -4.41 1.49 -9.82
N GLU A 100 -3.52 0.65 -9.31
CA GLU A 100 -3.57 0.21 -7.92
C GLU A 100 -3.41 1.38 -6.94
N ARG A 101 -2.51 2.32 -7.23
CA ARG A 101 -2.32 3.52 -6.42
C ARG A 101 -3.59 4.38 -6.40
N LEU A 102 -4.19 4.65 -7.56
CA LEU A 102 -5.44 5.40 -7.65
C LEU A 102 -6.58 4.71 -6.89
N GLN A 103 -6.70 3.38 -6.99
CA GLN A 103 -7.71 2.64 -6.21
C GLN A 103 -7.50 2.75 -4.70
N ARG A 104 -6.25 2.73 -4.22
CA ARG A 104 -5.95 2.94 -2.79
C ARG A 104 -6.31 4.35 -2.34
N GLU A 105 -5.99 5.36 -3.15
CA GLU A 105 -6.32 6.76 -2.85
C GLU A 105 -7.85 6.97 -2.78
N LEU A 106 -8.62 6.38 -3.71
CA LEU A 106 -10.08 6.41 -3.68
C LEU A 106 -10.66 5.73 -2.43
N LYS A 107 -10.15 4.53 -2.07
CA LYS A 107 -10.58 3.84 -0.85
C LYS A 107 -10.27 4.64 0.41
N TYR A 108 -9.09 5.26 0.47
CA TYR A 108 -8.71 6.11 1.59
C TYR A 108 -9.65 7.32 1.73
N GLN A 109 -10.00 7.98 0.62
CA GLN A 109 -10.96 9.08 0.63
C GLN A 109 -12.35 8.64 1.11
N GLN A 110 -12.83 7.47 0.67
CA GLN A 110 -14.09 6.90 1.13
C GLN A 110 -14.08 6.66 2.65
N ILE A 111 -13.05 5.95 3.15
CA ILE A 111 -12.90 5.66 4.58
C ILE A 111 -12.84 6.96 5.39
N LYS A 112 -12.08 7.96 4.91
CA LYS A 112 -11.99 9.25 5.57
C LYS A 112 -13.36 9.94 5.66
N SER A 113 -14.11 9.97 4.56
CA SER A 113 -15.46 10.56 4.54
C SER A 113 -16.45 9.83 5.46
N GLU A 114 -16.30 8.52 5.64
CA GLU A 114 -17.10 7.74 6.58
C GLU A 114 -16.72 8.01 8.04
N GLN A 115 -15.42 8.17 8.31
CA GLN A 115 -14.95 8.56 9.64
C GLN A 115 -15.42 9.96 10.01
N ASP A 116 -15.32 10.93 9.10
CA ASP A 116 -15.80 12.29 9.32
C ASP A 116 -17.31 12.30 9.60
N LYS A 117 -18.10 11.47 8.89
CA LYS A 117 -19.55 11.31 9.17
C LYS A 117 -19.82 10.69 10.54
N LYS A 118 -19.13 9.61 10.89
CA LYS A 118 -19.27 8.94 12.20
C LYS A 118 -18.85 9.85 13.35
N GLN A 119 -17.82 10.65 13.15
CA GLN A 119 -17.37 11.62 14.13
C GLN A 119 -18.42 12.72 14.31
N ALA A 120 -18.96 13.28 13.22
CA ALA A 120 -20.02 14.27 13.30
C ALA A 120 -21.30 13.72 13.97
N GLU A 121 -21.65 12.46 13.73
CA GLU A 121 -22.77 11.78 14.39
C GLU A 121 -22.52 11.60 15.90
N MET A 122 -21.32 11.13 16.27
CA MET A 122 -20.93 10.97 17.68
C MET A 122 -20.90 12.32 18.42
N GLU A 123 -20.37 13.37 17.81
CA GLU A 123 -20.37 14.71 18.39
C GLU A 123 -21.80 15.27 18.56
N ALA A 124 -22.70 14.99 17.62
CA ALA A 124 -24.10 15.38 17.73
C ALA A 124 -24.82 14.63 18.87
N ASP A 125 -24.55 13.35 19.06
CA ASP A 125 -25.11 12.54 20.14
C ASP A 125 -24.61 13.02 21.51
N VAL A 126 -23.31 13.28 21.65
CA VAL A 126 -22.72 13.82 22.88
C VAL A 126 -23.34 15.19 23.22
N ALA A 127 -23.50 16.07 22.24
CA ALA A 127 -24.14 17.37 22.46
C ALA A 127 -25.62 17.24 22.88
N ALA A 128 -26.34 16.24 22.33
CA ALA A 128 -27.71 15.96 22.71
C ALA A 128 -27.82 15.40 24.14
N GLU A 129 -26.90 14.51 24.53
CA GLU A 129 -26.82 13.95 25.88
C GLU A 129 -26.46 15.01 26.92
N GLU A 130 -25.44 15.84 26.65
CA GLU A 130 -25.07 16.93 27.53
C GLU A 130 -26.23 17.92 27.75
N LYS A 131 -27.02 18.19 26.69
CA LYS A 131 -28.23 19.02 26.80
C LYS A 131 -29.28 18.38 27.72
N ARG A 132 -29.44 17.05 27.69
CA ARG A 132 -30.36 16.31 28.58
C ARG A 132 -29.85 16.35 30.02
N GLU A 133 -28.56 16.14 30.25
CA GLU A 133 -27.96 16.21 31.59
C GLU A 133 -28.07 17.61 32.18
N ARG A 134 -27.76 18.66 31.41
CA ARG A 134 -27.94 20.05 31.86
C ARG A 134 -29.39 20.36 32.21
N ALA A 135 -30.36 19.82 31.46
CA ALA A 135 -31.77 19.99 31.79
C ALA A 135 -32.17 19.23 33.06
N ALA A 136 -31.66 18.00 33.26
CA ALA A 136 -31.87 17.21 34.47
C ALA A 136 -31.25 17.88 35.69
N GLN A 137 -30.03 18.39 35.58
CA GLN A 137 -29.35 19.12 36.65
C GLN A 137 -30.10 20.40 37.01
N LYS A 138 -30.62 21.14 36.03
CA LYS A 138 -31.46 22.33 36.28
C LYS A 138 -32.73 21.97 37.06
N LYS A 139 -33.40 20.86 36.70
CA LYS A 139 -34.56 20.36 37.45
C LYS A 139 -34.19 19.98 38.87
N HIS A 140 -33.14 19.18 39.05
CA HIS A 140 -32.67 18.78 40.38
C HIS A 140 -32.31 19.99 41.26
N ASN A 141 -31.60 20.97 40.70
CA ASN A 141 -31.26 22.19 41.41
C ASN A 141 -32.50 23.02 41.76
N ALA A 142 -33.53 23.03 40.91
CA ALA A 142 -34.81 23.68 41.20
C ALA A 142 -35.55 22.96 42.35
N ASP A 143 -35.62 21.63 42.32
CA ASP A 143 -36.25 20.84 43.39
C ASP A 143 -35.53 21.05 44.73
N VAL A 144 -34.19 21.08 44.71
CA VAL A 144 -33.36 21.39 45.88
C VAL A 144 -33.60 22.82 46.38
N ALA A 145 -33.76 23.79 45.48
CA ALA A 145 -34.06 25.17 45.85
C ALA A 145 -35.46 25.29 46.47
N GLU A 146 -36.47 24.61 45.91
CA GLU A 146 -37.82 24.56 46.46
C GLU A 146 -37.83 23.93 47.87
N LEU A 147 -37.12 22.81 48.05
CA LEU A 147 -36.94 22.19 49.37
C LEU A 147 -36.28 23.13 50.38
N LYS A 148 -35.24 23.87 49.97
CA LYS A 148 -34.58 24.88 50.81
C LYS A 148 -35.55 26.01 51.20
N VAL A 149 -36.39 26.48 50.28
CA VAL A 149 -37.40 27.51 50.57
C VAL A 149 -38.45 26.98 51.54
N ARG A 150 -38.95 25.75 51.34
CA ARG A 150 -39.96 25.14 52.20
C ARG A 150 -39.45 24.85 53.62
N CYS A 151 -38.22 24.38 53.73
CA CYS A 151 -37.63 23.95 55.00
C CYS A 151 -36.84 25.04 55.74
N GLY A 152 -36.43 26.11 55.06
CA GLY A 152 -35.69 27.21 55.68
C GLY A 152 -34.44 26.73 56.42
N GLY A 153 -34.30 27.14 57.69
CA GLY A 153 -33.18 26.73 58.55
C GLY A 153 -33.17 25.23 58.91
N ASP A 154 -34.29 24.53 58.71
CA ASP A 154 -34.40 23.10 58.98
C ASP A 154 -33.86 22.24 57.81
N TYR A 155 -33.49 22.85 56.68
CA TYR A 155 -33.00 22.11 55.52
C TYR A 155 -31.69 21.40 55.83
N LYS A 156 -31.71 20.05 55.77
CA LYS A 156 -30.58 19.17 56.13
C LYS A 156 -30.05 19.32 57.57
N THR A 157 -30.73 20.11 58.40
CA THR A 157 -30.31 20.40 59.77
C THR A 157 -31.51 20.24 60.69
N PRO A 158 -31.62 19.12 61.44
CA PRO A 158 -32.73 18.96 62.36
C PRO A 158 -32.63 19.97 63.52
N SER A 159 -33.78 20.42 64.00
CA SER A 159 -33.90 21.31 65.17
C SER A 159 -34.44 20.53 66.38
N ILE A 160 -33.98 20.85 67.59
CA ILE A 160 -34.53 20.26 68.82
C ILE A 160 -36.02 20.61 68.92
N GLY A 161 -36.85 19.63 69.28
CA GLY A 161 -38.31 19.75 69.37
C GLY A 161 -39.06 19.50 68.06
N MET A 162 -38.35 19.36 66.93
CA MET A 162 -38.93 19.07 65.61
C MET A 162 -39.59 17.68 65.61
N PRO A 163 -40.79 17.51 65.02
CA PRO A 163 -41.40 16.19 64.90
C PRO A 163 -40.72 15.34 63.82
N ILE A 164 -40.70 14.01 64.00
CA ILE A 164 -40.01 13.07 63.09
C ILE A 164 -40.47 13.15 61.63
N TRP A 165 -41.75 13.45 61.37
CA TRP A 165 -42.26 13.62 60.01
C TRP A 165 -41.61 14.82 59.30
N ARG A 166 -41.33 15.91 60.03
CA ARG A 166 -40.66 17.09 59.48
C ARG A 166 -39.16 16.84 59.27
N VAL A 167 -38.54 16.00 60.10
CA VAL A 167 -37.17 15.51 59.85
C VAL A 167 -37.14 14.71 58.54
N GLN A 168 -38.08 13.79 58.35
CA GLN A 168 -38.18 13.02 57.10
C GLN A 168 -38.39 13.90 55.87
N GLU A 169 -39.17 14.98 56.01
CA GLU A 169 -39.46 15.92 54.93
C GLU A 169 -38.28 16.86 54.61
N CYS A 170 -37.60 17.41 55.63
CA CYS A 170 -36.65 18.51 55.47
C CYS A 170 -35.17 18.12 55.58
N VAL A 171 -34.88 17.01 56.26
CA VAL A 171 -33.51 16.49 56.39
C VAL A 171 -33.27 15.37 55.38
N GLY A 172 -34.27 14.50 55.19
CA GLY A 172 -34.25 13.40 54.24
C GLY A 172 -34.78 12.10 54.85
N PRO A 173 -34.85 11.01 54.06
CA PRO A 173 -35.36 9.73 54.51
C PRO A 173 -34.45 9.12 55.58
N VAL A 174 -34.85 9.23 56.85
CA VAL A 174 -34.12 8.66 57.98
C VAL A 174 -34.49 7.19 58.23
N LYS A 175 -33.51 6.35 58.58
CA LYS A 175 -33.69 4.93 58.91
C LYS A 175 -33.55 4.70 60.40
N LEU A 176 -34.42 3.89 61.00
CA LEU A 176 -34.30 3.51 62.41
C LEU A 176 -33.06 2.62 62.60
N SER A 177 -32.16 3.06 63.49
CA SER A 177 -30.92 2.35 63.83
C SER A 177 -31.07 1.53 65.11
N GLY A 178 -31.82 2.05 66.08
CA GLY A 178 -32.03 1.36 67.36
C GLY A 178 -32.83 2.19 68.36
N GLN A 179 -32.88 1.71 69.59
CA GLN A 179 -33.51 2.40 70.72
C GLN A 179 -32.56 2.43 71.91
N VAL A 180 -32.56 3.52 72.66
CA VAL A 180 -31.72 3.73 73.84
C VAL A 180 -32.61 4.06 75.02
N ASN A 181 -32.49 3.29 76.11
CA ASN A 181 -33.14 3.60 77.37
C ASN A 181 -32.36 4.70 78.08
N ARG A 182 -33.04 5.81 78.39
CA ARG A 182 -32.51 6.92 79.16
C ARG A 182 -33.35 7.13 80.43
N PRO A 183 -32.84 7.85 81.45
CA PRO A 183 -33.61 8.11 82.67
C PRO A 183 -34.91 8.88 82.42
N ASP A 184 -34.97 9.65 81.34
CA ASP A 184 -36.10 10.45 80.87
C ASP A 184 -37.07 9.70 79.93
N GLY A 185 -36.75 8.47 79.50
CA GLY A 185 -37.60 7.63 78.65
C GLY A 185 -36.82 6.84 77.59
N VAL A 186 -37.55 6.25 76.63
CA VAL A 186 -36.95 5.51 75.50
C VAL A 186 -36.78 6.44 74.30
N ALA A 187 -35.53 6.62 73.84
CA ALA A 187 -35.23 7.39 72.64
C ALA A 187 -35.02 6.45 71.44
N SER A 188 -35.70 6.71 70.33
CA SER A 188 -35.44 6.06 69.04
C SER A 188 -34.33 6.80 68.30
N VAL A 189 -33.32 6.05 67.84
CA VAL A 189 -32.17 6.60 67.10
C VAL A 189 -32.39 6.38 65.61
N TYR A 190 -32.37 7.45 64.84
CA TYR A 190 -32.49 7.42 63.38
C TYR A 190 -31.21 7.92 62.72
N ASN A 191 -30.84 7.32 61.58
CA ASN A 191 -29.64 7.68 60.82
C ASN A 191 -30.00 8.13 59.39
N TYR A 192 -29.26 9.12 58.88
CA TYR A 192 -29.27 9.58 57.50
C TYR A 192 -27.85 10.00 57.08
N GLY A 193 -27.16 9.12 56.33
CA GLY A 193 -25.74 9.33 56.03
C GLY A 193 -24.91 9.38 57.33
N PRO A 194 -24.08 10.42 57.55
CA PRO A 194 -23.34 10.60 58.80
C PRO A 194 -24.21 11.16 59.94
N LEU A 195 -25.39 11.72 59.63
CA LEU A 195 -26.25 12.35 60.63
C LEU A 195 -27.00 11.30 61.44
N TRP A 196 -26.93 11.39 62.77
CA TRP A 196 -27.79 10.65 63.70
C TRP A 196 -28.75 11.60 64.42
N VAL A 197 -29.96 11.12 64.69
CA VAL A 197 -31.06 11.88 65.29
C VAL A 197 -31.74 11.04 66.37
N ASN A 198 -31.75 11.53 67.60
CA ASN A 198 -32.45 10.93 68.72
C ASN A 198 -33.85 11.54 68.85
N VAL A 199 -34.86 10.69 68.85
CA VAL A 199 -36.27 11.07 68.92
C VAL A 199 -36.91 10.45 70.15
N MET A 200 -37.53 11.27 70.99
CA MET A 200 -38.30 10.82 72.15
C MET A 200 -39.71 11.39 72.03
N SER A 201 -40.73 10.56 72.26
CA SER A 201 -42.15 10.96 72.15
C SER A 201 -42.49 11.64 70.80
N GLY A 202 -41.89 11.14 69.70
CA GLY A 202 -42.11 11.66 68.34
C GLY A 202 -41.39 12.97 68.01
N ARG A 203 -40.56 13.52 68.91
CA ARG A 203 -39.81 14.78 68.72
C ARG A 203 -38.30 14.59 68.88
N VAL A 204 -37.53 15.36 68.12
CA VAL A 204 -36.06 15.39 68.19
C VAL A 204 -35.62 15.95 69.54
N VAL A 205 -34.75 15.22 70.24
CA VAL A 205 -34.15 15.64 71.51
C VAL A 205 -32.65 15.92 71.38
N ALA A 206 -31.98 15.27 70.43
CA ALA A 206 -30.56 15.49 70.14
C ALA A 206 -30.24 15.02 68.72
N TRP A 207 -29.19 15.57 68.13
CA TRP A 207 -28.66 15.15 66.83
C TRP A 207 -27.17 15.47 66.72
N GLY A 208 -26.49 14.83 65.78
CA GLY A 208 -25.07 15.07 65.49
C GLY A 208 -24.64 14.46 64.15
N GLN A 209 -23.43 14.77 63.71
CA GLN A 209 -22.75 14.19 62.54
C GLN A 209 -21.53 13.37 62.97
#